data_AF-A0A2V9VBV6-F1
#
_entry.id   AF-A0A2V9VBV6-F1
#
_cell.length_a   1.000
_cell.length_b   1.000
_cell.length_c   1.000
_cell.angle_alpha   90.00
_cell.angle_beta   90.00
_cell.angle_gamma   90.00
#
_symmetry.space_group_name_H-M   'P 1'
#
loop_
_entity.id
_entity.type
_entity.pdbx_description
1 polymer ?
#
loop_
_entity_poly.entity_id
_entity_poly.type
_entity_poly.pdbx_seq_one_letter_code
_entity_poly.pdbx_strand_id
1 'polypeptide(L)'
;MIRIGSPVIDQTLSARPVARRLSSMEMKPLPLAVLGVPREMEFGLAFYRNQTISRYEMSGVPQGEHLLVTPAGARDVVAKFVGHRRVSFLGDFAAQNLDFYWIGK
;
A
#
# COMPACT_ATOMS: atom_id res chain seq x y z
N MET A 1 -21.77 -18.14 14.84
CA MET A 1 -22.25 -16.87 14.27
C MET A 1 -21.13 -15.84 14.46
N ILE A 2 -20.51 -15.38 13.38
CA ILE A 2 -19.26 -14.59 13.44
C ILE A 2 -19.62 -13.15 13.78
N ARG A 3 -19.21 -12.67 14.96
CA ARG A 3 -19.18 -11.23 15.27
C ARG A 3 -17.99 -10.64 14.54
N ILE A 4 -18.21 -10.09 13.36
CA ILE A 4 -17.26 -9.18 12.72
C ILE A 4 -17.28 -7.91 13.57
N GLY A 5 -16.42 -7.86 14.59
CA GLY A 5 -16.14 -6.63 15.31
C GLY A 5 -15.46 -5.68 14.33
N SER A 6 -16.20 -4.74 13.77
CA SER A 6 -15.63 -3.61 13.05
C SER A 6 -14.69 -2.89 14.02
N PRO A 7 -13.37 -2.87 13.81
CA PRO A 7 -12.55 -1.94 14.54
C PRO A 7 -13.00 -0.54 14.10
N VAL A 8 -13.51 0.22 15.06
CA VAL A 8 -13.65 1.66 14.94
C VAL A 8 -12.27 2.17 14.53
N ILE A 9 -12.12 2.51 13.25
CA ILE A 9 -10.90 3.11 12.71
C ILE A 9 -10.79 4.46 13.43
N ASP A 10 -9.91 4.49 14.42
CA ASP A 10 -9.55 5.66 15.17
C ASP A 10 -9.13 6.74 14.16
N GLN A 11 -9.89 7.84 14.13
CA GLN A 11 -9.86 8.83 13.05
C GLN A 11 -8.51 9.55 12.93
N THR A 12 -7.58 9.28 13.85
CA THR A 12 -6.23 9.83 13.95
C THR A 12 -5.22 9.16 13.01
N LEU A 13 -5.48 7.92 12.54
CA LEU A 13 -4.65 7.18 11.56
C LEU A 13 -5.41 6.88 10.27
N SER A 14 -6.08 7.89 9.72
CA SER A 14 -6.94 7.73 8.56
C SER A 14 -6.16 7.27 7.30
N ALA A 15 -6.55 6.14 6.71
CA ALA A 15 -6.10 5.68 5.39
C ALA A 15 -6.67 6.49 4.22
N ARG A 16 -7.70 7.30 4.49
CA ARG A 16 -8.39 8.12 3.49
C ARG A 16 -7.49 9.12 2.76
N PRO A 17 -6.69 9.97 3.43
CA PRO A 17 -5.77 10.88 2.75
C PRO A 17 -4.71 10.13 1.92
N VAL A 18 -4.23 8.99 2.41
CA VAL A 18 -3.28 8.12 1.70
C VAL A 18 -3.91 7.57 0.43
N ALA A 19 -5.12 7.02 0.52
CA ALA A 19 -5.87 6.52 -0.63
C ALA A 19 -6.12 7.61 -1.68
N ARG A 20 -6.55 8.82 -1.26
CA ARG A 20 -6.75 9.96 -2.17
C ARG A 20 -5.45 10.40 -2.85
N ARG A 21 -4.33 10.40 -2.12
CA ARG A 21 -3.02 10.77 -2.67
C ARG A 21 -2.59 9.77 -3.74
N LEU A 22 -2.71 8.47 -3.45
CA LEU A 22 -2.46 7.41 -4.43
C LEU A 22 -3.38 7.54 -5.65
N SER A 23 -4.69 7.78 -5.46
CA SER A 23 -5.65 7.99 -6.56
C SER A 23 -5.30 9.18 -7.45
N SER A 24 -4.65 10.20 -6.90
CA SER A 24 -4.25 11.40 -7.64
C SER A 24 -2.94 11.19 -8.41
N MET A 25 -2.14 10.20 -8.00
CA MET A 25 -0.85 9.85 -8.61
C MET A 25 -0.97 8.75 -9.67
N GLU A 26 -2.00 7.90 -9.56
CA GLU A 26 -2.27 6.86 -10.55
C GLU A 26 -3.10 7.41 -11.73
N MET A 27 -2.69 7.10 -12.96
CA MET A 27 -3.47 7.42 -14.16
C MET A 27 -4.52 6.35 -14.48
N LYS A 28 -4.36 5.14 -13.91
CA LYS A 28 -5.22 3.98 -14.12
C LYS A 28 -5.35 3.21 -12.80
N PRO A 29 -6.49 2.53 -12.57
CA PRO A 29 -6.66 1.65 -11.43
C PRO A 29 -5.66 0.48 -11.54
N LEU A 30 -4.58 0.57 -10.77
CA LEU A 30 -3.58 -0.47 -10.65
C LEU A 30 -3.79 -1.25 -9.35
N PRO A 31 -3.42 -2.55 -9.33
CA PRO A 31 -3.35 -3.30 -8.09
C PRO A 31 -2.47 -2.56 -7.07
N LEU A 32 -2.87 -2.59 -5.81
CA LEU A 32 -2.13 -1.98 -4.72
C LEU A 32 -1.60 -3.07 -3.79
N ALA A 33 -0.33 -2.96 -3.44
CA ALA A 33 0.35 -3.85 -2.53
C ALA A 33 0.92 -3.05 -1.35
N VAL A 34 1.17 -3.77 -0.25
CA VAL A 34 1.78 -3.21 0.95
C VAL A 34 2.92 -4.07 1.45
N LEU A 35 3.90 -3.42 2.08
CA LEU A 35 5.04 -4.07 2.71
C LEU A 35 5.36 -3.35 4.03
N GLY A 36 5.37 -4.08 5.15
CA GLY A 36 5.80 -3.52 6.44
C GLY A 36 4.88 -2.43 7.01
N VAL A 37 3.67 -2.26 6.48
CA VAL A 37 2.66 -1.33 7.02
C VAL A 37 1.75 -2.06 8.03
N PRO A 38 1.20 -1.34 9.03
CA PRO A 38 0.25 -1.92 9.97
C PRO A 38 -1.00 -2.44 9.26
N ARG A 39 -1.62 -3.49 9.82
CA ARG A 39 -2.84 -4.10 9.24
C ARG A 39 -3.98 -3.10 9.11
N GLU A 40 -4.09 -2.15 10.04
CA GLU A 40 -5.08 -1.08 9.99
C GLU A 40 -4.95 -0.23 8.72
N MET A 41 -3.72 0.06 8.29
CA MET A 41 -3.45 0.78 7.05
C MET A 41 -3.84 -0.05 5.83
N GLU A 42 -3.47 -1.32 5.81
CA GLU A 42 -3.86 -2.25 4.73
C GLU A 42 -5.39 -2.34 4.58
N PHE A 43 -6.11 -2.59 5.67
CA PHE A 43 -7.56 -2.68 5.66
C PHE A 43 -8.22 -1.35 5.28
N GLY A 44 -7.70 -0.23 5.80
CA GLY A 44 -8.18 1.09 5.42
C GLY A 44 -7.99 1.37 3.93
N LEU A 45 -6.82 1.04 3.37
CA LEU A 45 -6.57 1.17 1.93
C LEU A 45 -7.49 0.25 1.12
N ALA A 46 -7.66 -1.01 1.52
CA ALA A 46 -8.57 -1.94 0.84
C ALA A 46 -10.00 -1.40 0.79
N PHE A 47 -10.48 -0.86 1.91
CA PHE A 47 -11.80 -0.26 2.04
C PHE A 47 -11.97 0.99 1.16
N TYR A 48 -11.06 1.97 1.26
CA TYR A 48 -11.19 3.22 0.50
C TYR A 48 -10.94 3.06 -1.00
N ARG A 49 -10.13 2.07 -1.39
CA ARG A 49 -9.81 1.79 -2.79
C ARG A 49 -10.80 0.82 -3.43
N ASN A 50 -11.69 0.21 -2.63
CA ASN A 50 -12.62 -0.83 -3.05
C ASN A 50 -11.93 -1.95 -3.84
N GLN A 51 -10.74 -2.36 -3.40
CA GLN A 51 -9.97 -3.44 -4.01
C GLN A 51 -9.19 -4.22 -2.95
N THR A 52 -8.88 -5.48 -3.26
CA THR A 52 -8.02 -6.30 -2.40
C THR A 52 -6.58 -5.81 -2.45
N ILE A 53 -5.96 -5.65 -1.29
CA ILE A 53 -4.56 -5.23 -1.16
C ILE A 53 -3.68 -6.45 -0.96
N SER A 54 -2.65 -6.61 -1.78
CA SER A 54 -1.68 -7.70 -1.61
C SER A 54 -0.59 -7.32 -0.62
N ARG A 55 -0.44 -8.08 0.46
CA ARG A 55 0.70 -7.93 1.38
C ARG A 55 1.87 -8.76 0.86
N TYR A 56 3.00 -8.13 0.58
CA TYR A 56 4.21 -8.84 0.10
C TYR A 56 4.65 -9.97 1.03
N GLU A 57 4.58 -9.75 2.33
CA GLU A 57 5.01 -10.70 3.36
C GLU A 57 4.10 -11.93 3.45
N MET A 58 2.87 -11.87 2.92
CA MET A 58 1.85 -12.92 3.10
C MET A 58 1.35 -13.49 1.77
N SER A 59 1.00 -12.62 0.83
CA SER A 59 0.48 -12.99 -0.49
C SER A 59 1.54 -12.93 -1.60
N GLY A 60 2.73 -12.39 -1.31
CA GLY A 60 3.79 -12.20 -2.27
C GLY A 60 3.62 -10.95 -3.15
N VAL A 61 4.53 -10.82 -4.12
CA VAL A 61 4.59 -9.68 -5.05
C VAL A 61 3.63 -9.91 -6.23
N PRO A 62 2.69 -8.99 -6.53
CA PRO A 62 1.82 -9.10 -7.69
C PRO A 62 2.63 -9.23 -9.00
N GLN A 63 2.23 -10.13 -9.90
CA GLN A 63 2.96 -10.37 -11.15
C GLN A 63 2.85 -9.21 -12.17
N GLY A 64 1.86 -8.33 -12.05
CA GLY A 64 1.70 -7.17 -12.94
C GLY A 64 2.40 -5.91 -12.45
N GLU A 65 2.24 -4.83 -13.22
CA GLU A 65 2.52 -3.46 -12.76
C GLU A 65 1.59 -3.13 -11.60
N HIS A 66 2.14 -2.59 -10.51
CA HIS A 66 1.34 -2.30 -9.33
C HIS A 66 1.96 -1.19 -8.49
N LEU A 67 1.14 -0.64 -7.62
CA LEU A 67 1.55 0.34 -6.63
C LEU A 67 1.95 -0.39 -5.34
N LEU A 68 2.96 0.13 -4.66
CA LEU A 68 3.46 -0.41 -3.41
C LEU A 68 3.53 0.71 -2.37
N VAL A 69 2.90 0.48 -1.21
CA VAL A 69 2.99 1.35 -0.04
C VAL A 69 3.87 0.69 0.99
N THR A 70 4.86 1.43 1.48
CA THR A 70 5.77 0.96 2.51
C THR A 70 5.95 2.02 3.59
N PRO A 71 6.47 1.67 4.78
CA PRO A 71 7.02 2.68 5.66
C PRO A 71 8.19 3.41 4.99
N ALA A 72 8.43 4.65 5.42
CA ALA A 72 9.48 5.51 4.92
C ALA A 72 10.85 4.82 5.07
N GLY A 73 11.67 4.86 4.03
CA GLY A 73 13.01 4.26 4.03
C GLY A 73 13.05 2.75 3.81
N ALA A 74 11.92 2.10 3.46
CA ALA A 74 11.90 0.66 3.18
C ALA A 74 12.44 0.27 1.79
N ARG A 75 13.05 1.19 1.04
CA ARG A 75 13.49 0.99 -0.36
C ARG A 75 14.40 -0.23 -0.55
N ASP A 76 15.36 -0.44 0.36
CA ASP A 76 16.24 -1.61 0.32
C ASP A 76 15.48 -2.93 0.52
N VAL A 77 14.45 -2.93 1.36
CA VAL A 77 13.59 -4.10 1.57
C VAL A 77 12.75 -4.35 0.33
N VAL A 78 12.17 -3.29 -0.26
CA VAL A 78 11.42 -3.38 -1.53
C VAL A 78 12.28 -4.02 -2.62
N ALA A 79 13.52 -3.55 -2.79
CA ALA A 79 14.44 -4.10 -3.79
C ALA A 79 14.68 -5.61 -3.62
N LYS A 80 14.72 -6.11 -2.38
CA LYS A 80 14.85 -7.55 -2.10
C LYS A 80 13.62 -8.36 -2.49
N PHE A 81 12.41 -7.81 -2.37
CA PHE A 81 11.18 -8.49 -2.75
C PHE A 81 10.95 -8.51 -4.27
N VAL A 82 11.22 -7.39 -4.93
CA VAL A 82 10.86 -7.21 -6.35
C VAL A 82 11.97 -7.66 -7.30
N GLY A 83 13.18 -7.90 -6.80
CA GLY A 83 14.30 -8.46 -7.57
C GLY A 83 14.68 -7.57 -8.75
N HIS A 84 14.55 -8.10 -9.97
CA HIS A 84 14.91 -7.39 -11.22
C HIS A 84 13.84 -6.40 -11.73
N ARG A 85 12.73 -6.24 -11.01
CA ARG A 85 11.65 -5.34 -11.42
C ARG A 85 12.03 -3.87 -11.25
N ARG A 86 11.44 -3.04 -12.10
CA ARG A 86 11.65 -1.59 -12.03
C ARG A 86 10.95 -1.01 -10.82
N VAL A 87 11.68 -0.32 -9.96
CA VAL A 87 11.14 0.41 -8.80
C VAL A 87 11.22 1.91 -9.07
N SER A 88 10.07 2.56 -9.22
CA SER A 88 9.98 4.01 -9.39
C SER A 88 9.36 4.62 -8.13
N PHE A 89 10.04 5.57 -7.51
CA PHE A 89 9.46 6.33 -6.40
C PHE A 89 8.42 7.32 -6.94
N LEU A 90 7.20 7.26 -6.41
CA LEU A 90 6.11 8.15 -6.81
C LEU A 90 5.97 9.35 -5.87
N GLY A 91 6.36 9.19 -4.61
CA GLY A 91 6.28 10.21 -3.58
C GLY A 91 6.15 9.60 -2.19
N ASP A 92 6.12 10.46 -1.19
CA ASP A 92 5.93 10.09 0.20
C ASP A 92 4.63 10.67 0.78
N PHE A 93 4.30 10.18 1.97
CA PHE A 93 3.32 10.75 2.86
C PHE A 93 3.94 10.88 4.25
N ALA A 94 4.77 11.91 4.42
CA ALA A 94 5.47 12.22 5.67
C ALA A 94 4.56 12.22 6.91
N ALA A 95 3.30 12.64 6.79
CA ALA A 95 2.35 12.67 7.92
C ALA A 95 2.08 11.29 8.55
N GLN A 96 2.30 10.19 7.83
CA GLN A 96 2.23 8.82 8.36
C GLN A 96 3.53 8.03 8.15
N ASN A 97 4.64 8.70 7.81
CA ASN A 97 5.92 8.06 7.46
C ASN A 97 5.76 6.92 6.44
N LEU A 98 5.07 7.19 5.33
CA LEU A 98 4.86 6.22 4.26
C LEU A 98 5.57 6.68 2.99
N ASP A 99 6.09 5.72 2.23
CA ASP A 99 6.58 5.91 0.88
C ASP A 99 5.70 5.17 -0.12
N PHE A 100 5.57 5.75 -1.31
CA PHE A 100 4.85 5.17 -2.44
C PHE A 100 5.81 4.84 -3.57
N TYR A 101 5.75 3.60 -4.01
CA TYR A 101 6.52 3.10 -5.14
C TYR A 101 5.58 2.55 -6.20
N TRP A 102 6.02 2.67 -7.44
CA TRP A 102 5.45 1.95 -8.57
C TRP A 102 6.43 0.86 -8.99
N ILE A 103 5.91 -0.35 -9.11
CA ILE A 103 6.68 -1.53 -9.49
C ILE A 103 6.28 -1.93 -10.90
N GLY A 104 7.20 -1.79 -11.83
CA GLY A 104 7.06 -2.13 -13.23
C GLY A 104 7.75 -3.44 -13.61
N LYS A 105 7.45 -3.92 -14.81
CA LYS A 105 8.14 -5.05 -15.43
C LYS A 105 9.57 -4.69 -15.81
#